data_AF-A0A517R102-F1
#
_entry.id   AF-A0A517R102-F1
#
_cell.length_a   1.000
_cell.length_b   1.000
_cell.length_c   1.000
_cell.angle_alpha   90.00
_cell.angle_beta   90.00
_cell.angle_gamma   90.00
#
_symmetry.space_group_name_H-M   'P 1'
#
loop_
_entity.id
_entity.type
_entity.pdbx_description
1 polymer ?
#
loop_
_entity_poly.entity_id
_entity_poly.type
_entity_poly.pdbx_seq_one_letter_code
_entity_poly.pdbx_strand_id
1 'polypeptide(L)'
;MISLRTTTRPRSSRAVLRAQRAPRSVSPNTLATRLWPLAPLQSSARGATLTEVLMALLIMGIGVVSVATLFPLSLMRSVHATKMTNATILRYNAETWIKMQDMEPLRDPDGDGTDFNEPSDRFIIDPMGAVRLGLDVSNLDGDGADGDGAAPDEFFPFGTLIDRHAFVLSTADVFDGVNAAEEQAASSTVTLPDSFVDAFETQFQRVTGAPTAAENTTLNPVSLTDHRLIFKTVDGIADYGTDLRITVFNGNGSRAVSRTVTNIATDTPSAGNTEVTLNAPLPYPLVFDADGDTTIDVTDVAEVDLGEIRVELPERRYTWMLSVRRNTLSSGSETANVDVVTYFRRPYGNELWDEKPYAYIEGATTNDPFYVAYDPATENRPSVKRGYYFCNLNELRWYQIGDFVREFDNTGDLNGDGDTDFDLPATARVLEFKLTPSSIIPTEPGRVTGRFDFDDPKDGISTADNEYPLAVFPRNVVEVYPLSTLSIAP
;
A
#
# COMPACT_ATOMS: atom_id res chain seq x y z
N MET A 1 39.21 -1.26 7.25
CA MET A 1 39.78 -1.33 5.87
C MET A 1 39.59 -2.75 5.35
N ILE A 2 38.42 -3.07 4.78
CA ILE A 2 38.07 -4.41 4.30
C ILE A 2 37.81 -4.31 2.79
N SER A 3 38.70 -4.93 2.01
CA SER A 3 38.64 -4.97 0.55
C SER A 3 37.68 -6.09 0.13
N LEU A 4 36.50 -5.72 -0.40
CA LEU A 4 35.55 -6.66 -1.00
C LEU A 4 35.89 -6.86 -2.48
N ARG A 5 36.44 -8.04 -2.81
CA ARG A 5 36.59 -8.52 -4.19
C ARG A 5 35.25 -9.01 -4.71
N THR A 6 34.60 -8.24 -5.57
CA THR A 6 33.48 -8.69 -6.39
C THR A 6 33.99 -9.60 -7.51
N THR A 7 33.64 -10.88 -7.44
CA THR A 7 33.86 -11.86 -8.53
C THR A 7 32.62 -11.90 -9.41
N THR A 8 32.69 -11.21 -10.55
CA THR A 8 31.70 -11.28 -11.62
C THR A 8 31.84 -12.61 -12.37
N ARG A 9 30.83 -13.48 -12.27
CA ARG A 9 30.71 -14.65 -13.15
C ARG A 9 30.10 -14.22 -14.49
N PRO A 10 30.67 -14.63 -15.64
CA PRO A 10 30.07 -14.33 -16.94
C PRO A 10 28.81 -15.17 -17.16
N ARG A 11 27.70 -14.50 -17.51
CA ARG A 11 26.48 -15.14 -18.01
C ARG A 11 26.77 -15.74 -19.38
N SER A 12 26.73 -17.07 -19.47
CA SER A 12 26.84 -17.79 -20.74
C SER A 12 25.61 -17.53 -21.60
N SER A 13 25.82 -16.89 -22.74
CA SER A 13 24.85 -16.72 -23.82
C SER A 13 24.39 -18.09 -24.32
N ARG A 14 23.16 -18.48 -24.00
CA ARG A 14 22.51 -19.67 -24.56
C ARG A 14 22.04 -19.33 -25.97
N ALA A 15 22.90 -19.58 -26.95
CA ALA A 15 22.55 -19.56 -28.36
C ALA A 15 21.47 -20.61 -28.64
N VAL A 16 20.28 -20.16 -29.03
CA VAL A 16 19.20 -21.01 -29.54
C VAL A 16 19.65 -21.49 -30.92
N LEU A 17 20.30 -22.66 -30.95
CA LEU A 17 20.63 -23.41 -32.16
C LEU A 17 19.33 -23.92 -32.79
N ARG A 18 18.80 -23.11 -33.71
CA ARG A 18 17.70 -23.47 -34.60
C ARG A 18 18.21 -24.53 -35.58
N ALA A 19 17.97 -25.80 -35.26
CA ALA A 19 18.29 -26.91 -36.13
C ALA A 19 17.44 -26.82 -37.42
N GLN A 20 18.05 -26.29 -38.48
CA GLN A 20 17.53 -26.39 -39.85
C GLN A 20 17.49 -27.87 -40.24
N ARG A 21 16.27 -28.43 -40.25
CA ARG A 21 16.00 -29.78 -40.72
C ARG A 21 16.01 -29.73 -42.25
N ALA A 22 17.02 -30.34 -42.87
CA ALA A 22 17.16 -30.46 -44.30
C ALA A 22 15.94 -31.20 -44.94
N PRO A 23 15.54 -30.84 -46.17
CA PRO A 23 14.53 -31.57 -46.91
C PRO A 23 15.07 -32.94 -47.33
N ARG A 24 14.44 -34.01 -46.83
CA ARG A 24 14.71 -35.38 -47.31
C ARG A 24 14.23 -35.49 -48.76
N SER A 25 15.16 -35.74 -49.68
CA SER A 25 14.86 -36.15 -51.04
C SER A 25 14.20 -37.53 -51.02
N VAL A 26 12.91 -37.57 -51.33
CA VAL A 26 12.18 -38.82 -51.55
C VAL A 26 12.46 -39.26 -52.99
N SER A 27 12.94 -40.48 -53.16
CA SER A 27 13.22 -41.07 -54.47
C SER A 27 11.92 -41.33 -55.25
N PRO A 28 11.93 -41.19 -56.59
CA PRO A 28 10.86 -41.69 -57.41
C PRO A 28 11.04 -43.20 -57.63
N ASN A 29 9.91 -43.89 -57.81
CA ASN A 29 9.78 -45.30 -58.20
C ASN A 29 9.66 -46.32 -57.07
N THR A 30 8.42 -46.56 -56.65
CA THR A 30 7.88 -47.93 -56.71
C THR A 30 6.39 -47.89 -57.02
N LEU A 31 6.08 -48.04 -58.30
CA LEU A 31 4.76 -48.38 -58.81
C LEU A 31 4.35 -49.75 -58.27
N ALA A 32 3.46 -49.76 -57.28
CA ALA A 32 2.68 -50.95 -56.92
C ALA A 32 1.25 -50.50 -56.61
N THR A 33 0.50 -50.26 -57.68
CA THR A 33 -0.86 -50.80 -57.87
C THR A 33 -1.55 -51.30 -56.58
N ARG A 34 -2.10 -50.37 -55.81
CA ARG A 34 -3.31 -50.63 -55.02
C ARG A 34 -4.37 -49.64 -55.46
N LEU A 35 -5.06 -50.05 -56.52
CA LEU A 35 -6.39 -49.58 -56.90
C LEU A 35 -7.32 -49.80 -55.70
N TRP A 36 -7.42 -48.81 -54.82
CA TRP A 36 -8.61 -48.66 -53.99
C TRP A 36 -9.67 -48.01 -54.88
N PRO A 37 -10.85 -48.63 -55.04
CA PRO A 37 -11.92 -47.99 -55.79
C PRO A 37 -12.31 -46.74 -55.00
N LEU A 38 -12.09 -45.58 -55.61
CA LEU A 38 -12.79 -44.33 -55.28
C LEU A 38 -14.27 -44.56 -55.58
N ALA A 39 -14.97 -45.25 -54.68
CA ALA A 39 -16.38 -45.03 -54.53
C ALA A 39 -16.52 -43.67 -53.85
N PRO A 40 -17.13 -42.65 -54.48
CA PRO A 40 -17.63 -41.54 -53.73
C PRO A 40 -18.72 -42.12 -52.84
N LEU A 41 -18.40 -42.43 -51.59
CA LEU A 41 -19.41 -42.39 -50.55
C LEU A 41 -19.84 -40.93 -50.51
N GLN A 42 -20.79 -40.58 -51.38
CA GLN A 42 -21.79 -39.60 -51.07
C GLN A 42 -22.38 -40.08 -49.74
N SER A 43 -21.74 -39.69 -48.64
CA SER A 43 -22.42 -39.57 -47.37
C SER A 43 -23.51 -38.56 -47.66
N SER A 44 -24.65 -39.08 -48.12
CA SER A 44 -25.90 -38.34 -48.14
C SER A 44 -25.96 -37.72 -46.75
N ALA A 45 -25.76 -36.41 -46.67
CA ALA A 45 -25.71 -35.68 -45.42
C ALA A 45 -27.09 -35.88 -44.78
N ARG A 46 -27.22 -36.94 -43.99
CA ARG A 46 -28.39 -37.17 -43.15
C ARG A 46 -28.38 -35.96 -42.23
N GLY A 47 -29.35 -35.08 -42.41
CA GLY A 47 -29.50 -33.91 -41.56
C GLY A 47 -29.46 -34.34 -40.10
N ALA A 48 -28.79 -33.54 -39.27
CA ALA A 48 -28.73 -33.77 -37.84
C ALA A 48 -30.16 -33.94 -37.31
N THR A 49 -30.42 -35.04 -36.62
CA THR A 49 -31.73 -35.28 -36.02
C THR A 49 -31.99 -34.24 -34.95
N LEU A 50 -33.26 -33.86 -34.74
CA LEU A 50 -33.62 -32.89 -33.70
C LEU A 50 -33.08 -33.31 -32.33
N THR A 51 -33.04 -34.61 -32.03
CA THR A 51 -32.48 -35.17 -30.80
C THR A 51 -30.96 -35.00 -30.69
N GLU A 52 -30.21 -35.14 -31.79
CA GLU A 52 -28.76 -34.89 -31.79
C GLU A 52 -28.45 -33.42 -31.51
N VAL A 53 -29.21 -32.50 -32.12
CA VAL A 53 -29.07 -31.06 -31.88
C VAL A 53 -29.42 -30.73 -30.42
N LEU A 54 -30.50 -31.31 -29.89
CA LEU A 54 -30.93 -31.06 -28.51
C LEU A 54 -29.91 -31.62 -27.50
N MET A 55 -29.36 -32.81 -27.73
CA MET A 55 -28.28 -33.36 -26.91
C MET A 55 -27.00 -32.53 -27.02
N ALA A 56 -26.64 -32.08 -28.22
CA ALA A 56 -25.48 -31.22 -28.42
C ALA A 56 -25.63 -29.87 -27.71
N LEU A 57 -26.81 -29.25 -27.77
CA LEU A 57 -27.10 -28.01 -27.05
C LEU A 57 -27.12 -28.21 -25.53
N LEU A 58 -27.61 -29.35 -25.04
CA LEU A 58 -27.58 -29.68 -23.62
C LEU A 58 -26.13 -29.83 -23.12
N ILE A 59 -25.30 -30.60 -23.83
CA ILE A 59 -23.89 -30.81 -23.46
C ILE A 59 -23.09 -29.50 -23.58
N MET A 60 -23.29 -28.75 -24.66
CA MET A 60 -22.68 -27.43 -24.84
C MET A 60 -23.12 -26.46 -23.75
N GLY A 61 -24.40 -26.45 -23.38
CA GLY A 61 -24.94 -25.61 -22.32
C GLY A 61 -24.27 -25.88 -20.97
N ILE A 62 -24.12 -27.15 -20.58
CA ILE A 62 -23.41 -27.53 -19.35
C ILE A 62 -21.95 -27.07 -19.39
N GLY A 63 -21.27 -27.26 -20.53
CA GLY A 63 -19.88 -26.83 -20.71
C GLY A 63 -19.71 -25.31 -20.59
N VAL A 64 -20.58 -24.54 -21.25
CA VAL A 64 -20.53 -23.06 -21.22
C VAL A 64 -20.85 -22.53 -19.82
N VAL A 65 -21.84 -23.08 -19.12
CA VAL A 65 -22.17 -22.67 -17.73
C VAL A 65 -21.00 -22.98 -16.78
N SER A 66 -20.34 -24.13 -16.94
CA SER A 66 -19.17 -24.47 -16.12
C SER A 66 -17.99 -23.52 -16.37
N VAL A 67 -17.69 -23.16 -17.62
CA VAL A 67 -16.61 -22.22 -17.93
C VAL A 67 -16.96 -20.80 -17.46
N ALA A 68 -18.21 -20.37 -17.66
CA ALA A 68 -18.69 -19.05 -17.27
C ALA A 68 -18.62 -18.81 -15.75
N THR A 69 -18.76 -19.86 -14.94
CA THR A 69 -18.68 -19.78 -13.47
C THR A 69 -17.26 -19.95 -12.94
N LEU A 70 -16.48 -20.87 -13.48
CA LEU A 70 -15.11 -21.14 -13.01
C LEU A 70 -14.11 -20.07 -13.45
N PHE A 71 -14.30 -19.45 -14.62
CA PHE A 71 -13.36 -18.45 -15.13
C PHE A 71 -13.26 -17.22 -14.22
N PRO A 72 -14.35 -16.52 -13.85
CA PRO A 72 -14.28 -15.38 -12.93
C PRO A 72 -13.70 -15.75 -11.56
N LEU A 73 -14.04 -16.93 -11.03
CA LEU A 73 -13.50 -17.41 -9.76
C LEU A 73 -11.98 -17.61 -9.82
N SER A 74 -11.47 -18.14 -10.94
CA SER A 74 -10.03 -18.32 -11.16
C SER A 74 -9.29 -16.98 -11.20
N LEU A 75 -9.88 -15.96 -11.83
CA LEU A 75 -9.30 -14.61 -11.89
C LEU A 75 -9.26 -13.95 -10.51
N MET A 76 -10.35 -14.03 -9.74
CA MET A 76 -10.38 -13.48 -8.38
C MET A 76 -9.31 -14.12 -7.48
N ARG A 77 -9.13 -15.44 -7.56
CA ARG A 77 -8.08 -16.15 -6.81
C ARG A 77 -6.68 -15.74 -7.25
N SER A 78 -6.46 -15.55 -8.55
CA SER A 78 -5.17 -15.06 -9.06
C SER A 78 -4.84 -13.65 -8.56
N VAL A 79 -5.81 -12.74 -8.58
CA VAL A 79 -5.62 -11.37 -8.07
C VAL A 79 -5.34 -11.38 -6.57
N HIS A 80 -6.06 -12.20 -5.80
CA HIS A 80 -5.82 -12.35 -4.37
C HIS A 80 -4.42 -12.91 -4.08
N ALA A 81 -3.97 -13.91 -4.84
CA ALA A 81 -2.61 -14.45 -4.72
C ALA A 81 -1.54 -13.39 -4.98
N THR A 82 -1.70 -12.56 -6.02
CA THR A 82 -0.78 -11.44 -6.29
C THR A 82 -0.76 -10.43 -5.15
N LYS A 83 -1.93 -10.09 -4.59
CA LYS A 83 -2.02 -9.20 -3.41
C LYS A 83 -1.24 -9.77 -2.22
N MET A 84 -1.38 -11.05 -1.94
CA MET A 84 -0.66 -11.72 -0.85
C MET A 84 0.86 -11.76 -1.08
N THR A 85 1.30 -12.01 -2.31
CA THR A 85 2.73 -11.95 -2.65
C THR A 85 3.30 -10.55 -2.46
N ASN A 86 2.60 -9.50 -2.93
CA ASN A 86 3.05 -8.12 -2.76
C ASN A 86 3.05 -7.69 -1.29
N ALA A 87 2.03 -8.09 -0.52
CA ALA A 87 1.98 -7.89 0.93
C ALA A 87 3.18 -8.55 1.64
N THR A 88 3.53 -9.77 1.26
CA THR A 88 4.70 -10.46 1.82
C THR A 88 6.01 -9.73 1.50
N ILE A 89 6.16 -9.18 0.29
CA ILE A 89 7.34 -8.38 -0.07
C ILE A 89 7.40 -7.11 0.79
N LEU A 90 6.28 -6.40 0.97
CA LEU A 90 6.24 -5.22 1.83
C LEU A 90 6.59 -5.52 3.29
N ARG A 91 6.13 -6.65 3.83
CA ARG A 91 6.53 -7.09 5.17
C ARG A 91 8.05 -7.19 5.28
N TYR A 92 8.72 -7.82 4.31
CA TYR A 92 10.18 -7.93 4.33
C TYR A 92 10.86 -6.57 4.17
N ASN A 93 10.28 -5.65 3.39
CA ASN A 93 10.80 -4.29 3.26
C ASN A 93 10.70 -3.54 4.60
N ALA A 94 9.54 -3.58 5.27
CA ALA A 94 9.33 -2.97 6.58
C ALA A 94 10.29 -3.57 7.63
N GLU A 95 10.43 -4.90 7.68
CA GLU A 95 11.37 -5.57 8.57
C GLU A 95 12.83 -5.16 8.29
N THR A 96 13.19 -5.01 7.02
CA THR A 96 14.53 -4.57 6.62
C THR A 96 14.77 -3.12 6.99
N TRP A 97 13.78 -2.25 6.83
CA TRP A 97 13.84 -0.84 7.19
C TRP A 97 14.10 -0.66 8.68
N ILE A 98 13.34 -1.36 9.54
CA ILE A 98 13.56 -1.38 11.00
C ILE A 98 14.99 -1.80 11.33
N LYS A 99 15.50 -2.87 10.69
CA LYS A 99 16.86 -3.37 10.92
C LYS A 99 17.95 -2.42 10.44
N MET A 100 17.71 -1.67 9.37
CA MET A 100 18.67 -0.68 8.85
C MET A 100 18.82 0.52 9.79
N GLN A 101 17.77 0.82 10.56
CA GLN A 101 17.76 1.87 11.57
C GLN A 101 18.14 1.34 12.97
N ASP A 102 18.80 0.18 13.04
CA ASP A 102 19.26 -0.44 14.30
C ASP A 102 18.15 -0.67 15.34
N MET A 103 16.91 -0.89 14.87
CA MET A 103 15.70 -1.00 15.70
C MET A 103 15.33 0.27 16.47
N GLU A 104 16.01 1.40 16.23
CA GLU A 104 15.72 2.68 16.89
C GLU A 104 14.26 3.10 16.75
N PRO A 105 13.56 2.91 15.61
CA PRO A 105 12.15 3.27 15.52
C PRO A 105 11.23 2.50 16.49
N LEU A 106 11.66 1.34 16.99
CA LEU A 106 10.90 0.57 17.98
C LEU A 106 11.15 1.03 19.41
N ARG A 107 12.14 1.90 19.61
CA ARG A 107 12.51 2.49 20.89
C ARG A 107 12.06 3.94 20.95
N ASP A 108 12.36 4.69 19.90
CA ASP A 108 12.26 6.13 19.78
C ASP A 108 11.84 6.46 18.33
N PRO A 109 10.55 6.30 17.98
CA PRO A 109 10.06 6.42 16.61
C PRO A 109 10.18 7.82 16.02
N ASP A 110 10.24 8.87 16.84
CA ASP A 110 10.45 10.27 16.45
C ASP A 110 11.92 10.72 16.55
N GLY A 111 12.74 9.99 17.32
CA GLY A 111 14.19 10.19 17.40
C GLY A 111 14.60 11.38 18.28
N ASP A 112 13.71 11.86 19.15
CA ASP A 112 13.97 13.00 20.04
C ASP A 112 14.57 12.59 21.40
N GLY A 113 14.48 11.30 21.73
CA GLY A 113 15.02 10.69 22.93
C GLY A 113 14.21 10.92 24.20
N THR A 114 13.00 11.49 24.15
CA THR A 114 12.23 11.84 25.36
C THR A 114 10.86 11.17 25.44
N ASP A 115 10.11 11.03 24.35
CA ASP A 115 8.64 10.91 24.44
C ASP A 115 8.09 9.48 24.32
N PHE A 116 8.92 8.51 23.91
CA PHE A 116 8.55 7.10 23.73
C PHE A 116 9.32 6.14 24.64
N ASN A 117 9.84 6.61 25.77
CA ASN A 117 10.74 5.81 26.59
C ASN A 117 10.04 4.84 27.54
N GLU A 118 8.71 4.85 27.65
CA GLU A 118 8.06 3.99 28.64
C GLU A 118 7.95 2.53 28.14
N PRO A 119 8.36 1.56 28.98
CA PRO A 119 8.08 0.14 28.80
C PRO A 119 6.69 -0.27 28.34
N SER A 120 5.67 0.48 28.76
CA SER A 120 4.26 0.24 28.52
C SER A 120 3.76 0.86 27.22
N ASP A 121 4.60 1.63 26.53
CA ASP A 121 4.19 2.37 25.36
C ASP A 121 3.72 1.45 24.24
N ARG A 122 2.54 1.80 23.75
CA ARG A 122 1.92 1.22 22.57
C ARG A 122 1.89 2.33 21.55
N PHE A 123 2.39 2.05 20.35
CA PHE A 123 2.41 3.05 19.31
C PHE A 123 2.30 2.40 17.95
N ILE A 124 1.76 3.18 17.03
CA ILE A 124 1.67 2.81 15.63
C ILE A 124 2.79 3.56 14.92
N ILE A 125 3.60 2.84 14.15
CA ILE A 125 4.55 3.45 13.22
C ILE A 125 4.05 3.18 11.83
N ASP A 126 4.05 4.18 10.99
CA ASP A 126 3.84 3.99 9.59
C ASP A 126 4.70 4.97 8.77
N PRO A 127 4.64 4.86 7.44
CA PRO A 127 5.45 5.67 6.55
C PRO A 127 5.26 7.19 6.74
N MET A 128 4.09 7.63 7.20
CA MET A 128 3.83 9.04 7.44
C MET A 128 4.40 9.51 8.78
N GLY A 129 4.66 8.59 9.72
CA GLY A 129 5.13 8.95 11.03
C GLY A 129 4.77 7.92 12.09
N ALA A 130 4.82 8.32 13.35
CA ALA A 130 4.39 7.48 14.46
C ALA A 130 3.31 8.17 15.28
N VAL A 131 2.51 7.40 15.99
CA VAL A 131 1.54 7.90 16.96
C VAL A 131 1.60 7.06 18.20
N ARG A 132 1.79 7.73 19.33
CA ARG A 132 1.70 7.11 20.66
C ARG A 132 0.23 6.89 20.99
N LEU A 133 -0.13 5.67 21.33
CA LEU A 133 -1.42 5.34 21.92
C LEU A 133 -1.24 5.43 23.44
N GLY A 134 -1.16 6.66 23.92
CA GLY A 134 -1.16 6.97 25.34
C GLY A 134 -2.59 6.89 25.87
N LEU A 135 -2.88 5.88 26.67
CA LEU A 135 -4.02 5.87 27.58
C LEU A 135 -3.51 6.47 28.90
N ASP A 136 -3.07 7.73 28.85
CA ASP A 136 -2.58 8.41 30.05
C ASP A 136 -3.79 8.90 30.86
N VAL A 137 -4.37 7.97 31.62
CA VAL A 137 -5.43 8.28 32.58
C VAL A 137 -4.85 9.01 33.80
N SER A 138 -3.53 9.01 34.00
CA SER A 138 -2.89 9.66 35.16
C SER A 138 -2.74 11.17 35.00
N ASN A 139 -2.63 11.70 33.79
CA ASN A 139 -2.60 13.15 33.56
C ASN A 139 -3.99 13.83 33.60
N LEU A 140 -5.07 13.06 33.81
CA LEU A 140 -6.38 13.59 34.18
C LEU A 140 -6.45 14.04 35.65
N ASP A 141 -5.47 13.67 36.48
CA ASP A 141 -5.42 14.04 37.90
C ASP A 141 -4.91 15.46 38.13
N GLY A 142 -4.82 16.34 37.12
CA GLY A 142 -4.81 17.79 37.32
C GLY A 142 -3.73 18.35 38.27
N ASP A 143 -2.62 17.66 38.47
CA ASP A 143 -1.45 18.15 39.18
C ASP A 143 -0.37 18.58 38.19
N GLY A 144 -0.73 19.58 37.40
CA GLY A 144 0.18 20.33 36.54
C GLY A 144 1.51 20.64 37.24
N ALA A 145 2.60 20.19 36.63
CA ALA A 145 3.95 20.54 37.03
C ALA A 145 4.93 20.66 35.84
N ASP A 146 4.45 20.65 34.60
CA ASP A 146 5.18 21.13 33.41
C ASP A 146 5.15 22.67 33.28
N GLY A 147 4.25 23.35 34.02
CA GLY A 147 4.35 24.78 34.29
C GLY A 147 4.02 25.70 33.11
N ASP A 148 3.47 25.16 32.03
CA ASP A 148 2.98 25.93 30.89
C ASP A 148 1.49 26.27 31.00
N GLY A 149 0.74 25.77 31.99
CA GLY A 149 -0.60 26.27 32.30
C GLY A 149 -1.63 26.18 31.17
N ALA A 150 -1.33 25.41 30.12
CA ALA A 150 -2.31 24.96 29.15
C ALA A 150 -2.89 23.66 29.70
N ALA A 151 -4.21 23.60 29.89
CA ALA A 151 -4.83 22.32 30.17
C ALA A 151 -4.54 21.38 28.99
N PRO A 152 -4.15 20.11 29.22
CA PRO A 152 -4.06 19.14 28.14
C PRO A 152 -5.47 18.91 27.60
N ASP A 153 -5.79 19.54 26.47
CA ASP A 153 -7.12 19.51 25.82
C ASP A 153 -7.39 18.21 25.02
N GLU A 154 -6.59 17.16 25.17
CA GLU A 154 -6.60 16.02 24.23
C GLU A 154 -6.95 14.67 24.89
N PHE A 155 -8.07 14.62 25.61
CA PHE A 155 -8.82 13.38 25.65
C PHE A 155 -9.51 13.24 24.30
N PHE A 156 -9.06 12.35 23.41
CA PHE A 156 -9.65 12.10 22.09
C PHE A 156 -11.20 12.02 22.20
N PRO A 157 -11.96 13.09 21.90
CA PRO A 157 -13.40 12.98 21.89
C PRO A 157 -13.75 11.94 20.83
N PHE A 158 -14.68 11.03 21.15
CA PHE A 158 -15.15 10.02 20.20
C PHE A 158 -15.32 10.60 18.79
N GLY A 159 -14.47 10.16 17.87
CA GLY A 159 -14.47 10.60 16.47
C GLY A 159 -13.46 11.68 16.07
N THR A 160 -12.52 12.08 16.92
CA THR A 160 -11.30 12.77 16.44
C THR A 160 -10.36 11.78 15.74
N LEU A 161 -9.60 12.32 14.77
CA LEU A 161 -8.62 11.57 14.01
C LEU A 161 -7.42 11.23 14.90
N ILE A 162 -6.75 10.12 14.60
CA ILE A 162 -5.49 9.78 15.27
C ILE A 162 -4.41 10.65 14.64
N ASP A 163 -3.93 11.65 15.38
CA ASP A 163 -2.88 12.55 14.91
C ASP A 163 -1.53 11.83 14.85
N ARG A 164 -0.76 12.09 13.80
CA ARG A 164 0.54 11.44 13.56
C ARG A 164 1.67 12.42 13.81
N HIS A 165 2.67 11.99 14.56
CA HIS A 165 3.96 12.65 14.62
C HIS A 165 4.74 12.28 13.37
N ALA A 166 4.95 13.25 12.50
CA ALA A 166 5.75 13.05 11.30
C ALA A 166 7.15 12.54 11.67
N PHE A 167 7.74 11.65 10.85
CA PHE A 167 9.13 11.20 11.00
C PHE A 167 10.16 12.32 10.72
N VAL A 168 9.73 13.57 10.57
CA VAL A 168 10.57 14.70 10.18
C VAL A 168 11.26 15.27 11.43
N LEU A 169 12.54 14.92 11.57
CA LEU A 169 13.56 15.46 12.48
C LEU A 169 13.87 16.97 12.31
N SER A 170 12.86 17.83 12.09
CA SER A 170 13.08 19.29 12.13
C SER A 170 12.47 19.87 13.40
N THR A 171 13.37 20.36 14.27
CA THR A 171 13.16 20.87 15.62
C THR A 171 12.38 22.19 15.73
N ALA A 172 11.53 22.52 14.75
CA ALA A 172 10.75 23.76 14.79
C ALA A 172 9.38 23.58 14.15
N ASP A 173 8.39 23.52 15.02
CA ASP A 173 6.99 23.93 14.82
C ASP A 173 6.02 23.03 14.04
N VAL A 174 5.10 22.45 14.84
CA VAL A 174 3.63 22.54 14.74
C VAL A 174 2.87 21.50 13.88
N PHE A 175 1.99 20.78 14.58
CA PHE A 175 0.90 19.86 14.22
C PHE A 175 -0.15 20.39 13.21
N ASP A 176 0.16 21.38 12.36
CA ASP A 176 -0.81 21.98 11.42
C ASP A 176 -0.82 21.23 10.09
N GLY A 177 -1.31 19.97 10.14
CA GLY A 177 -1.63 19.15 9.00
C GLY A 177 -0.45 18.39 8.37
N VAL A 178 -0.77 17.24 7.77
CA VAL A 178 0.16 16.43 6.99
C VAL A 178 0.71 17.29 5.85
N ASN A 179 1.98 17.69 5.96
CA ASN A 179 2.61 18.46 4.90
C ASN A 179 2.85 17.56 3.69
N ALA A 180 2.69 18.07 2.47
CA ALA A 180 2.94 17.30 1.25
C ALA A 180 4.35 16.64 1.22
N ALA A 181 5.32 17.24 1.92
CA ALA A 181 6.66 16.70 2.10
C ALA A 181 6.69 15.40 2.94
N GLU A 182 5.81 15.25 3.93
CA GLU A 182 5.70 14.06 4.78
C GLU A 182 5.05 12.91 4.03
N GLU A 183 3.97 13.18 3.29
CA GLU A 183 3.37 12.19 2.40
C GLU A 183 4.35 11.73 1.33
N GLN A 184 5.25 12.62 0.90
CA GLN A 184 6.31 12.31 -0.05
C GLN A 184 7.40 11.41 0.57
N ALA A 185 7.87 11.72 1.79
CA ALA A 185 8.81 10.87 2.51
C ALA A 185 8.22 9.47 2.77
N ALA A 186 6.94 9.42 3.15
CA ALA A 186 6.16 8.20 3.31
C ALA A 186 6.06 7.37 2.03
N SER A 187 5.86 8.03 0.89
CA SER A 187 5.81 7.37 -0.41
C SER A 187 7.13 6.66 -0.74
N SER A 188 8.26 7.31 -0.49
CA SER A 188 9.58 6.76 -0.78
C SER A 188 9.94 5.51 0.07
N THR A 189 9.43 5.42 1.31
CA THR A 189 9.71 4.29 2.22
C THR A 189 8.83 3.07 1.97
N VAL A 190 7.73 3.24 1.23
CA VAL A 190 6.68 2.23 1.07
C VAL A 190 6.73 1.53 -0.26
N THR A 191 7.19 2.24 -1.27
CA THR A 191 6.98 1.82 -2.65
C THR A 191 7.80 0.58 -2.94
N LEU A 192 7.21 -0.35 -3.70
CA LEU A 192 7.97 -1.51 -4.15
C LEU A 192 9.06 -0.97 -5.10
N PRO A 193 10.30 -1.50 -5.05
CA PRO A 193 11.45 -0.95 -5.77
C PRO A 193 11.27 -0.79 -7.30
N ASP A 194 10.22 -1.36 -7.87
CA ASP A 194 9.92 -1.34 -9.30
C ASP A 194 8.43 -1.13 -9.60
N SER A 195 7.66 -0.56 -8.68
CA SER A 195 6.26 -0.21 -8.92
C SER A 195 6.14 1.28 -9.17
N PHE A 196 5.95 1.65 -10.43
CA PHE A 196 5.71 3.04 -10.82
C PHE A 196 4.47 3.09 -11.72
N VAL A 197 3.70 4.16 -11.60
CA VAL A 197 2.58 4.50 -12.48
C VAL A 197 2.95 5.73 -13.28
N ASP A 198 2.59 5.73 -14.56
CA ASP A 198 2.78 6.91 -15.41
C ASP A 198 1.91 8.05 -14.87
N ALA A 199 2.55 9.12 -14.41
CA ALA A 199 1.87 10.34 -13.98
C ALA A 199 1.51 11.19 -15.19
N PHE A 200 2.48 11.31 -16.10
CA PHE A 200 2.37 12.07 -17.33
C PHE A 200 3.32 11.49 -18.39
N GLU A 201 2.80 11.38 -19.61
CA GLU A 201 3.56 10.99 -20.79
C GLU A 201 3.58 12.18 -21.76
N THR A 202 4.77 12.67 -22.10
CA THR A 202 4.94 13.67 -23.15
C THR A 202 5.81 13.12 -24.27
N GLN A 203 5.28 13.18 -25.48
CA GLN A 203 6.05 12.92 -26.69
C GLN A 203 6.74 14.20 -27.10
N PHE A 204 8.06 14.13 -27.34
CA PHE A 204 8.75 15.27 -27.93
C PHE A 204 8.50 15.25 -29.43
N GLN A 205 7.97 16.36 -29.93
CA GLN A 205 8.06 16.63 -31.35
C GLN A 205 9.51 17.02 -31.64
N ARG A 206 10.18 16.27 -32.52
CA ARG A 206 11.54 16.57 -32.97
C ARG A 206 11.61 18.03 -33.44
N VAL A 207 12.23 18.89 -32.63
CA VAL A 207 12.41 20.31 -32.99
C VAL A 207 13.66 20.43 -33.84
N THR A 208 13.51 20.19 -35.14
CA THR A 208 14.55 20.56 -36.11
C THR A 208 14.54 22.07 -36.32
N GLY A 209 15.35 22.81 -35.55
CA GLY A 209 15.54 24.25 -35.70
C GLY A 209 15.74 24.99 -34.38
N ALA A 210 16.16 26.27 -34.44
CA ALA A 210 16.21 27.13 -33.25
C ALA A 210 14.80 27.29 -32.65
N PRO A 211 14.62 27.16 -31.33
CA PRO A 211 13.31 27.21 -30.71
C PRO A 211 12.64 28.57 -30.97
N THR A 212 11.50 28.56 -31.66
CA THR A 212 10.61 29.72 -31.75
C THR A 212 9.63 29.65 -30.60
N ALA A 213 9.43 30.77 -29.88
CA ALA A 213 8.86 30.86 -28.54
C ALA A 213 7.38 30.43 -28.36
N ALA A 214 6.77 29.69 -29.30
CA ALA A 214 5.32 29.47 -29.37
C ALA A 214 4.84 28.02 -29.16
N GLU A 215 5.71 27.02 -29.06
CA GLU A 215 5.28 25.62 -28.95
C GLU A 215 5.10 25.14 -27.49
N ASN A 216 4.17 24.19 -27.28
CA ASN A 216 3.55 23.93 -25.98
C ASN A 216 4.32 23.02 -25.02
N THR A 217 5.52 22.56 -25.39
CA THR A 217 6.42 21.80 -24.51
C THR A 217 7.82 21.82 -25.11
N THR A 218 8.47 22.99 -25.10
CA THR A 218 9.88 23.06 -25.46
C THR A 218 10.73 22.66 -24.26
N LEU A 219 11.34 21.47 -24.31
CA LEU A 219 12.58 21.25 -23.57
C LEU A 219 13.56 22.27 -24.10
N ASN A 220 13.86 23.28 -23.30
CA ASN A 220 14.98 24.14 -23.56
C ASN A 220 16.12 23.58 -22.70
N PRO A 221 16.97 22.66 -23.21
CA PRO A 221 18.18 22.27 -22.50
C PRO A 221 19.10 23.50 -22.49
N VAL A 222 18.91 24.40 -21.53
CA VAL A 222 19.69 25.64 -21.43
C VAL A 222 21.18 25.31 -21.19
N SER A 223 21.50 24.12 -20.66
CA SER A 223 22.84 23.52 -20.81
C SER A 223 22.80 22.00 -20.61
N LEU A 224 23.49 21.22 -21.45
CA LEU A 224 23.69 19.77 -21.30
C LEU A 224 24.64 19.41 -20.13
N THR A 225 25.22 20.42 -19.49
CA THR A 225 26.04 20.30 -18.29
C THR A 225 25.21 20.37 -17.01
N ASP A 226 23.99 20.90 -17.07
CA ASP A 226 23.09 20.99 -15.93
C ASP A 226 22.08 19.83 -15.93
N HIS A 227 21.88 19.22 -14.77
CA HIS A 227 20.92 18.12 -14.57
C HIS A 227 19.46 18.61 -14.54
N ARG A 228 19.11 19.62 -15.34
CA ARG A 228 17.86 20.37 -15.25
C ARG A 228 16.99 20.09 -16.48
N LEU A 229 15.75 19.65 -16.26
CA LEU A 229 14.69 19.53 -17.27
C LEU A 229 13.66 20.63 -17.01
N ILE A 230 13.32 21.39 -18.05
CA ILE A 230 12.32 22.46 -17.94
C ILE A 230 11.04 22.00 -18.62
N PHE A 231 9.96 21.90 -17.84
CA PHE A 231 8.61 21.63 -18.29
C PHE A 231 7.83 22.95 -18.39
N LYS A 232 7.16 23.19 -19.51
CA LYS A 232 6.22 24.31 -19.63
C LYS A 232 4.94 23.95 -18.88
N THR A 233 4.46 24.84 -18.00
CA THR A 233 3.37 24.65 -17.01
C THR A 233 2.58 23.36 -17.21
N VAL A 234 3.10 22.25 -16.68
CA VAL A 234 2.30 21.04 -16.55
C VAL A 234 1.68 21.18 -15.18
N ASP A 235 0.40 21.52 -15.15
CA ASP A 235 -0.40 21.55 -13.93
C ASP A 235 -0.16 20.23 -13.16
N GLY A 236 0.34 20.33 -11.93
CA GLY A 236 0.49 19.20 -11.01
C GLY A 236 1.88 18.61 -10.81
N ILE A 237 2.92 18.90 -11.61
CA ILE A 237 4.26 18.32 -11.35
C ILE A 237 4.82 18.77 -9.99
N ALA A 238 4.60 20.04 -9.63
CA ALA A 238 5.03 20.59 -8.34
C ALA A 238 4.31 19.93 -7.15
N ASP A 239 3.07 19.46 -7.35
CA ASP A 239 2.24 18.87 -6.30
C ASP A 239 2.74 17.47 -5.90
N TYR A 240 3.52 16.81 -6.77
CA TYR A 240 4.09 15.49 -6.50
C TYR A 240 5.43 15.53 -5.76
N GLY A 241 6.05 16.70 -5.60
CA GLY A 241 7.34 16.86 -4.95
C GLY A 241 8.48 16.08 -5.62
N THR A 242 9.57 15.81 -4.92
CA THR A 242 10.80 15.20 -5.50
C THR A 242 10.75 13.67 -5.65
N ASP A 243 9.66 12.99 -5.25
CA ASP A 243 9.51 11.53 -5.34
C ASP A 243 8.97 11.12 -6.72
N LEU A 244 9.68 11.58 -7.74
CA LEU A 244 9.39 11.32 -9.15
C LEU A 244 10.56 10.57 -9.78
N ARG A 245 10.22 9.60 -10.62
CA ARG A 245 11.16 8.97 -11.53
C ARG A 245 10.92 9.51 -12.93
N ILE A 246 11.93 10.11 -13.53
CA ILE A 246 11.87 10.54 -14.93
C ILE A 246 12.61 9.52 -15.78
N THR A 247 11.89 8.89 -16.70
CA THR A 247 12.45 7.97 -17.68
C THR A 247 12.49 8.65 -19.05
N VAL A 248 13.70 8.86 -19.55
CA VAL A 248 13.98 9.49 -20.83
C VAL A 248 14.29 8.42 -21.86
N PHE A 249 13.52 8.38 -22.94
CA PHE A 249 13.69 7.51 -24.09
C PHE A 249 14.36 8.27 -25.24
N ASN A 250 15.16 7.56 -26.03
CA ASN A 250 15.66 8.12 -27.29
C ASN A 250 14.56 8.16 -28.37
N GLY A 251 14.79 8.89 -29.47
CA GLY A 251 13.79 9.11 -30.53
C GLY A 251 13.25 7.86 -31.22
N ASN A 252 14.00 6.76 -31.18
CA ASN A 252 13.57 5.47 -31.70
C ASN A 252 13.03 4.50 -30.62
N GLY A 253 12.96 4.93 -29.35
CA GLY A 253 12.50 4.13 -28.21
C GLY A 253 13.36 2.90 -27.86
N SER A 254 14.54 2.73 -28.49
CA SER A 254 15.40 1.56 -28.27
C SER A 254 16.23 1.63 -26.99
N ARG A 255 16.39 2.83 -26.41
CA ARG A 255 17.16 3.07 -25.19
C ARG A 255 16.35 3.98 -24.27
N ALA A 256 16.39 3.66 -22.98
CA ALA A 256 15.76 4.45 -21.93
C ALA A 256 16.71 4.63 -20.76
N VAL A 257 16.59 5.75 -20.08
CA VAL A 257 17.36 6.08 -18.89
C VAL A 257 16.43 6.67 -17.84
N SER A 258 16.35 6.02 -16.69
CA SER A 258 15.60 6.52 -15.54
C SER A 258 16.51 7.32 -14.59
N ARG A 259 15.98 8.41 -14.06
CA ARG A 259 16.61 9.28 -13.06
C ARG A 259 15.59 9.63 -11.98
N THR A 260 16.05 9.78 -10.74
CA THR A 260 15.19 10.33 -9.69
C THR A 260 15.31 11.84 -9.69
N VAL A 261 14.21 12.51 -9.35
CA VAL A 261 14.16 13.96 -9.18
C VAL A 261 14.75 14.32 -7.81
N THR A 262 15.56 15.37 -7.76
CA THR A 262 16.17 15.87 -6.51
C THR A 262 15.65 17.24 -6.11
N ASN A 263 15.14 18.02 -7.06
CA ASN A 263 14.55 19.32 -6.79
C ASN A 263 13.49 19.62 -7.86
N ILE A 264 12.39 20.26 -7.45
CA ILE A 264 11.42 20.86 -8.36
C ILE A 264 11.35 22.34 -8.02
N ALA A 265 11.94 23.18 -8.87
CA ALA A 265 11.86 24.61 -8.76
C ALA A 265 10.72 25.10 -9.66
N THR A 266 9.65 25.63 -9.07
CA THR A 266 8.73 26.51 -9.79
C THR A 266 9.42 27.85 -9.91
N ASP A 267 10.09 28.09 -11.05
CA ASP A 267 10.79 29.34 -11.26
C ASP A 267 9.79 30.50 -11.20
N THR A 268 10.25 31.63 -10.64
CA THR A 268 9.49 32.86 -10.37
C THR A 268 8.34 33.12 -11.38
N PRO A 269 7.14 33.56 -10.96
CA PRO A 269 5.85 33.51 -11.71
C PRO A 269 5.77 34.17 -13.10
N SER A 270 6.87 34.70 -13.63
CA SER A 270 6.93 35.43 -14.90
C SER A 270 6.90 34.55 -16.16
N ALA A 271 7.19 33.25 -16.06
CA ALA A 271 7.33 32.39 -17.25
C ALA A 271 6.52 31.08 -17.25
N GLY A 272 5.91 30.69 -16.13
CA GLY A 272 5.09 29.46 -16.06
C GLY A 272 5.88 28.17 -16.32
N ASN A 273 7.19 28.13 -16.08
CA ASN A 273 7.97 26.92 -16.29
C ASN A 273 8.23 26.23 -14.95
N THR A 274 8.07 24.90 -14.92
CA THR A 274 8.49 24.04 -13.82
C THR A 274 9.82 23.42 -14.17
N GLU A 275 10.84 23.71 -13.38
CA GLU A 275 12.14 23.14 -13.55
C GLU A 275 12.36 21.96 -12.60
N VAL A 276 12.90 20.88 -13.14
CA VAL A 276 13.16 19.64 -12.43
C VAL A 276 14.64 19.33 -12.49
N THR A 277 15.27 19.19 -11.34
CA THR A 277 16.67 18.76 -11.21
C THR A 277 16.74 17.25 -11.00
N LEU A 278 17.62 16.57 -11.72
CA LEU A 278 17.84 15.12 -11.66
C LEU A 278 19.02 14.77 -10.74
N ASN A 279 18.99 13.56 -10.18
CA ASN A 279 20.03 13.06 -9.26
C ASN A 279 21.40 12.79 -9.91
N ALA A 280 21.43 12.64 -11.23
CA ALA A 280 22.64 12.37 -11.98
C ALA A 280 22.48 12.89 -13.42
N PRO A 281 23.59 13.22 -14.11
CA PRO A 281 23.52 13.57 -15.52
C PRO A 281 22.87 12.45 -16.32
N LEU A 282 22.16 12.84 -17.38
CA LEU A 282 21.81 11.90 -18.44
C LEU A 282 23.13 11.33 -18.99
N PRO A 283 23.21 10.01 -19.20
CA PRO A 283 24.46 9.35 -19.56
C PRO A 283 24.91 9.90 -20.90
N TYR A 284 26.08 10.52 -20.88
CA TYR A 284 26.73 11.04 -22.07
C TYR A 284 27.37 9.87 -22.84
N PRO A 285 27.30 9.84 -24.18
CA PRO A 285 26.61 10.77 -25.08
C PRO A 285 25.21 10.24 -25.48
N LEU A 286 24.20 11.12 -25.42
CA LEU A 286 23.07 11.08 -26.36
C LEU A 286 23.44 11.86 -27.64
N VAL A 287 24.72 11.81 -28.03
CA VAL A 287 25.25 12.43 -29.24
C VAL A 287 25.19 11.38 -30.33
N PHE A 288 24.38 11.64 -31.35
CA PHE A 288 24.45 10.90 -32.60
C PHE A 288 25.61 11.49 -33.39
N ASP A 289 26.44 10.61 -33.93
CA ASP A 289 27.36 10.92 -35.04
C ASP A 289 26.49 11.45 -36.19
N ALA A 290 26.41 12.77 -36.29
CA ALA A 290 25.42 13.46 -37.10
C ALA A 290 25.84 13.46 -38.57
N ASP A 291 27.14 13.32 -38.85
CA ASP A 291 27.71 13.28 -40.19
C ASP A 291 28.06 11.86 -40.68
N GLY A 292 27.97 10.86 -39.80
CA GLY A 292 28.16 9.44 -40.10
C GLY A 292 29.63 9.06 -40.28
N ASP A 293 30.56 9.85 -39.75
CA ASP A 293 32.01 9.66 -39.94
C ASP A 293 32.64 8.71 -38.91
N THR A 294 31.84 8.18 -37.98
CA THR A 294 32.19 7.28 -36.87
C THR A 294 33.02 7.90 -35.75
N THR A 295 33.28 9.21 -35.80
CA THR A 295 34.03 9.97 -34.81
C THR A 295 33.18 11.05 -34.16
N ILE A 296 32.85 10.86 -32.89
CA ILE A 296 32.12 11.87 -32.11
C ILE A 296 33.02 13.10 -31.92
N ASP A 297 32.68 14.23 -32.56
CA ASP A 297 33.47 15.46 -32.51
C ASP A 297 32.67 16.71 -32.09
N VAL A 298 33.34 17.86 -32.04
CA VAL A 298 32.73 19.14 -31.61
C VAL A 298 31.79 19.72 -32.70
N THR A 299 31.80 19.15 -33.89
CA THR A 299 30.83 19.46 -34.96
C THR A 299 29.55 18.62 -34.87
N ASP A 300 29.54 17.50 -34.12
CA ASP A 300 28.33 16.75 -33.75
C ASP A 300 27.44 17.44 -32.68
N VAL A 301 27.63 18.74 -32.46
CA VAL A 301 26.82 19.54 -31.53
C VAL A 301 25.54 19.95 -32.24
N ALA A 302 24.62 19.00 -32.46
CA ALA A 302 23.17 19.22 -32.47
C ALA A 302 22.46 17.99 -33.02
N GLU A 303 22.10 17.04 -32.16
CA GLU A 303 20.71 16.57 -32.04
C GLU A 303 20.68 15.53 -30.92
N VAL A 304 20.24 15.93 -29.72
CA VAL A 304 19.85 14.97 -28.71
C VAL A 304 18.52 14.39 -29.19
N ASP A 305 18.55 13.20 -29.78
CA ASP A 305 17.33 12.50 -30.21
C ASP A 305 16.58 11.99 -28.96
N LEU A 306 15.92 12.90 -28.25
CA LEU A 306 14.97 12.61 -27.20
C LEU A 306 13.62 12.27 -27.85
N GLY A 307 13.12 11.07 -27.62
CA GLY A 307 11.83 10.65 -28.16
C GLY A 307 10.70 10.95 -27.20
N GLU A 308 10.82 10.39 -26.00
CA GLU A 308 9.73 10.36 -25.03
C GLU A 308 10.31 10.60 -23.64
N ILE A 309 9.61 11.38 -22.83
CA ILE A 309 9.90 11.48 -21.41
C ILE A 309 8.65 11.04 -20.66
N ARG A 310 8.83 10.03 -19.81
CA ARG A 310 7.83 9.60 -18.84
C ARG A 310 8.18 10.17 -17.49
N VAL A 311 7.22 10.86 -16.89
CA VAL A 311 7.26 11.20 -15.49
C VAL A 311 6.43 10.14 -14.77
N GLU A 312 7.09 9.36 -13.95
CA GLU A 312 6.53 8.21 -13.27
C GLU A 312 6.47 8.50 -11.77
N LEU A 313 5.31 8.26 -11.18
CA LEU A 313 5.07 8.29 -9.74
C LEU A 313 5.29 6.90 -9.17
N PRO A 314 5.92 6.77 -8.00
CA PRO A 314 6.01 5.48 -7.37
C PRO A 314 4.61 5.04 -6.93
N GLU A 315 4.29 3.78 -7.19
CA GLU A 315 2.94 3.26 -7.05
C GLU A 315 2.61 3.03 -5.57
N ARG A 316 1.74 3.88 -5.02
CA ARG A 316 1.21 3.80 -3.65
C ARG A 316 0.11 2.74 -3.48
N ARG A 317 0.07 1.73 -4.36
CA ARG A 317 -1.01 0.73 -4.35
C ARG A 317 -0.93 -0.16 -3.12
N TYR A 318 0.24 -0.32 -2.52
CA TYR A 318 0.38 -1.04 -1.28
C TYR A 318 1.13 -0.18 -0.27
N THR A 319 0.77 -0.33 1.00
CA THR A 319 1.50 0.29 2.11
C THR A 319 1.55 -0.62 3.32
N TRP A 320 2.35 -0.26 4.31
CA TRP A 320 2.47 -0.97 5.56
C TRP A 320 2.27 -0.03 6.75
N MET A 321 1.96 -0.62 7.89
CA MET A 321 1.88 0.00 9.20
C MET A 321 2.39 -1.01 10.22
N LEU A 322 3.07 -0.56 11.26
CA LEU A 322 3.56 -1.34 12.37
C LEU A 322 2.74 -0.98 13.58
N SER A 323 2.15 -1.98 14.23
CA SER A 323 1.65 -1.82 15.60
C SER A 323 2.68 -2.38 16.55
N VAL A 324 3.24 -1.53 17.41
CA VAL A 324 4.32 -1.87 18.33
C VAL A 324 3.76 -1.93 19.75
N ARG A 325 3.90 -3.10 20.36
CA ARG A 325 3.57 -3.31 21.78
C ARG A 325 4.86 -3.61 22.53
N ARG A 326 5.30 -2.69 23.39
CA ARG A 326 6.43 -2.94 24.28
C ARG A 326 5.94 -3.67 25.52
N ASN A 327 6.77 -4.61 25.97
CA ASN A 327 6.58 -5.36 27.20
C ASN A 327 7.91 -5.38 27.93
N THR A 328 7.90 -4.91 29.18
CA THR A 328 9.01 -5.12 30.09
C THR A 328 8.83 -6.43 30.83
N LEU A 329 9.81 -7.32 30.61
CA LEU A 329 9.90 -8.56 31.37
C LEU A 329 10.38 -8.24 32.79
N SER A 330 10.01 -9.09 33.75
CA SER A 330 10.45 -8.97 35.15
C SER A 330 11.99 -8.97 35.33
N SER A 331 12.74 -9.37 34.30
CA SER A 331 14.20 -9.35 34.26
C SER A 331 14.80 -7.99 33.86
N GLY A 332 13.97 -6.97 33.58
CA GLY A 332 14.41 -5.69 33.04
C GLY A 332 14.79 -5.73 31.56
N SER A 333 14.52 -6.85 30.87
CA SER A 333 14.70 -6.94 29.43
C SER A 333 13.44 -6.42 28.74
N GLU A 334 13.64 -5.52 27.78
CA GLU A 334 12.56 -5.00 26.96
C GLU A 334 12.36 -5.86 25.72
N THR A 335 11.11 -6.16 25.43
CA THR A 335 10.72 -6.89 24.24
C THR A 335 9.64 -6.10 23.52
N ALA A 336 9.73 -6.04 22.19
CA ALA A 336 8.66 -5.49 21.37
C ALA A 336 7.98 -6.61 20.58
N ASN A 337 6.66 -6.67 20.72
CA ASN A 337 5.79 -7.44 19.85
C ASN A 337 5.27 -6.51 18.77
N VAL A 338 5.76 -6.70 17.56
CA VAL A 338 5.44 -5.85 16.40
C VAL A 338 4.58 -6.65 15.43
N ASP A 339 3.43 -6.11 15.04
CA ASP A 339 2.67 -6.65 13.90
C ASP A 339 2.83 -5.73 12.69
N VAL A 340 3.21 -6.29 11.54
CA VAL A 340 3.23 -5.56 10.25
C VAL A 340 1.90 -5.76 9.55
N VAL A 341 1.14 -4.69 9.44
CA VAL A 341 -0.12 -4.63 8.72
C VAL A 341 0.16 -4.14 7.32
N THR A 342 -0.34 -4.85 6.32
CA THR A 342 -0.19 -4.46 4.92
C THR A 342 -1.52 -4.05 4.33
N TYR A 343 -1.54 -2.97 3.57
CA TYR A 343 -2.74 -2.37 3.00
C TYR A 343 -2.68 -2.36 1.48
N PHE A 344 -3.85 -2.32 0.86
CA PHE A 344 -4.03 -2.08 -0.57
C PHE A 344 -4.77 -0.77 -0.81
N ARG A 345 -4.11 0.23 -1.38
CA ARG A 345 -4.67 1.57 -1.62
C ARG A 345 -5.20 2.20 -0.32
N ARG A 346 -4.35 2.24 0.72
CA ARG A 346 -4.62 3.05 1.91
C ARG A 346 -4.53 4.53 1.50
N PRO A 347 -5.50 5.37 1.87
CA PRO A 347 -5.37 6.82 1.71
C PRO A 347 -4.32 7.38 2.69
N TYR A 348 -3.62 8.45 2.30
CA TYR A 348 -2.68 9.18 3.16
C TYR A 348 -3.13 10.62 3.46
N GLY A 349 -4.28 11.03 2.94
CA GLY A 349 -4.82 12.37 3.16
C GLY A 349 -5.70 12.46 4.41
N ASN A 350 -6.23 13.66 4.65
CA ASN A 350 -7.11 14.01 5.78
C ASN A 350 -8.43 13.20 5.84
N GLU A 351 -8.69 12.35 4.84
CA GLU A 351 -9.76 11.37 4.83
C GLU A 351 -9.36 10.11 5.62
N LEU A 352 -8.94 10.28 6.88
CA LEU A 352 -8.59 9.21 7.83
C LEU A 352 -9.83 8.43 8.34
N TRP A 353 -10.87 8.31 7.51
CA TRP A 353 -12.12 7.61 7.86
C TRP A 353 -11.89 6.13 8.21
N ASP A 354 -10.80 5.54 7.74
CA ASP A 354 -10.41 4.17 8.03
C ASP A 354 -9.63 4.01 9.35
N GLU A 355 -9.30 5.11 10.02
CA GLU A 355 -8.60 5.14 11.31
C GLU A 355 -9.45 5.68 12.46
N LYS A 356 -10.74 5.91 12.19
CA LYS A 356 -11.68 6.33 13.23
C LYS A 356 -11.84 5.22 14.30
N PRO A 357 -11.66 5.52 15.59
CA PRO A 357 -11.95 4.59 16.67
C PRO A 357 -13.46 4.44 16.87
N TYR A 358 -13.89 3.21 17.15
CA TYR A 358 -15.26 2.87 17.51
C TYR A 358 -15.26 2.17 18.87
N ALA A 359 -16.24 2.50 19.72
CA ALA A 359 -16.48 1.75 20.93
C ALA A 359 -16.94 0.33 20.57
N TYR A 360 -16.40 -0.66 21.27
CA TYR A 360 -16.81 -2.05 21.08
C TYR A 360 -16.89 -2.80 22.41
N ILE A 361 -17.49 -3.98 22.36
CA ILE A 361 -17.60 -4.90 23.49
C ILE A 361 -16.97 -6.22 23.08
N GLU A 362 -16.11 -6.74 23.95
CA GLU A 362 -15.61 -8.10 23.83
C GLU A 362 -16.64 -9.10 24.37
N GLY A 363 -16.87 -10.16 23.61
CA GLY A 363 -17.59 -11.32 24.13
C GLY A 363 -16.82 -11.97 25.27
N ALA A 364 -17.51 -12.54 26.26
CA ALA A 364 -16.89 -13.13 27.46
C ALA A 364 -15.93 -14.29 27.15
N THR A 365 -16.11 -14.95 26.00
CA THR A 365 -15.28 -16.04 25.51
C THR A 365 -14.91 -15.83 24.04
N THR A 366 -13.92 -16.59 23.56
CA THR A 366 -13.46 -16.53 22.16
C THR A 366 -14.52 -16.95 21.13
N ASN A 367 -15.60 -17.60 21.56
CA ASN A 367 -16.72 -17.98 20.71
C ASN A 367 -17.89 -16.98 20.77
N ASP A 368 -17.85 -16.08 21.75
CA ASP A 368 -18.87 -15.07 21.92
C ASP A 368 -18.70 -13.97 20.86
N PRO A 369 -19.81 -13.39 20.40
CA PRO A 369 -19.76 -12.32 19.44
C PRO A 369 -19.15 -11.06 20.06
N PHE A 370 -18.52 -10.28 19.19
CA PHE A 370 -18.09 -8.92 19.44
C PHE A 370 -19.18 -7.98 18.95
N TYR A 371 -19.37 -6.89 19.67
CA TYR A 371 -20.35 -5.87 19.34
C TYR A 371 -19.65 -4.54 19.11
N VAL A 372 -19.96 -3.87 18.01
CA VAL A 372 -19.48 -2.51 17.74
C VAL A 372 -20.68 -1.61 17.58
N ALA A 373 -20.71 -0.52 18.34
CA ALA A 373 -21.72 0.50 18.22
C ALA A 373 -21.23 1.64 17.32
N TYR A 374 -22.13 2.20 16.51
CA TYR A 374 -21.87 3.43 15.77
C TYR A 374 -23.17 4.23 15.59
N ASP A 375 -23.07 5.55 15.51
CA ASP A 375 -24.22 6.41 15.22
C ASP A 375 -24.27 6.77 13.72
N PRO A 376 -25.23 6.23 12.94
CA PRO A 376 -25.31 6.52 11.50
C PRO A 376 -25.61 7.99 11.19
N ALA A 377 -26.01 8.81 12.16
CA ALA A 377 -26.24 10.24 11.96
C ALA A 377 -24.94 11.05 11.95
N THR A 378 -23.92 10.61 12.67
CA THR A 378 -22.66 11.34 12.90
C THR A 378 -21.43 10.57 12.42
N GLU A 379 -21.57 9.27 12.18
CA GLU A 379 -20.47 8.36 11.91
C GLU A 379 -20.73 7.48 10.69
N ASN A 380 -19.65 7.10 10.02
CA ASN A 380 -19.72 6.11 8.95
C ASN A 380 -19.82 4.71 9.54
N ARG A 381 -20.55 3.83 8.85
CA ARG A 381 -20.63 2.42 9.22
C ARG A 381 -19.23 1.77 9.23
N PRO A 382 -18.80 1.13 10.33
CA PRO A 382 -17.52 0.42 10.39
C PRO A 382 -17.50 -0.75 9.39
N SER A 383 -16.30 -1.04 8.85
CA SER A 383 -16.15 -1.99 7.74
C SER A 383 -16.07 -3.44 8.22
N VAL A 384 -17.14 -3.93 8.86
CA VAL A 384 -17.21 -5.30 9.40
C VAL A 384 -17.62 -6.27 8.29
N LYS A 385 -16.68 -7.10 7.83
CA LYS A 385 -16.90 -8.14 6.80
C LYS A 385 -16.05 -9.37 7.11
N ARG A 386 -16.52 -10.55 6.72
CA ARG A 386 -15.74 -11.79 6.83
C ARG A 386 -14.40 -11.66 6.09
N GLY A 387 -13.33 -12.06 6.78
CA GLY A 387 -11.94 -12.00 6.31
C GLY A 387 -11.26 -10.64 6.47
N TYR A 388 -11.99 -9.60 6.90
CA TYR A 388 -11.40 -8.30 7.21
C TYR A 388 -10.75 -8.33 8.60
N TYR A 389 -9.99 -7.28 8.91
CA TYR A 389 -9.30 -7.14 10.19
C TYR A 389 -9.82 -5.92 10.94
N PHE A 390 -9.71 -5.96 12.26
CA PHE A 390 -9.82 -4.78 13.12
C PHE A 390 -8.66 -4.77 14.12
N CYS A 391 -8.34 -3.59 14.63
CA CYS A 391 -7.35 -3.39 15.67
C CYS A 391 -8.05 -3.01 16.96
N ASN A 392 -7.89 -3.81 18.01
CA ASN A 392 -8.21 -3.41 19.38
C ASN A 392 -7.14 -2.41 19.79
N LEU A 393 -7.50 -1.13 19.97
CA LEU A 393 -6.56 -0.06 20.31
C LEU A 393 -6.07 -0.17 21.74
N ASN A 394 -6.89 -0.68 22.67
CA ASN A 394 -6.48 -0.90 24.04
C ASN A 394 -5.27 -1.83 24.04
N GLU A 395 -5.39 -3.04 23.50
CA GLU A 395 -4.26 -3.98 23.46
C GLU A 395 -3.27 -3.74 22.32
N LEU A 396 -3.59 -2.81 21.42
CA LEU A 396 -2.97 -2.62 20.12
C LEU A 396 -2.80 -3.96 19.37
N ARG A 397 -3.87 -4.76 19.31
CA ARG A 397 -3.86 -6.12 18.71
C ARG A 397 -4.81 -6.25 17.54
N TRP A 398 -4.33 -6.96 16.52
CA TRP A 398 -5.07 -7.27 15.32
C TRP A 398 -5.84 -8.57 15.40
N TYR A 399 -7.09 -8.51 14.98
CA TYR A 399 -8.00 -9.65 14.95
C TYR A 399 -8.63 -9.77 13.56
N GLN A 400 -8.79 -11.01 13.07
CA GLN A 400 -9.48 -11.28 11.80
C GLN A 400 -10.93 -11.67 12.06
N ILE A 401 -11.84 -10.94 11.41
CA ILE A 401 -13.28 -11.17 11.46
C ILE A 401 -13.59 -12.48 10.73
N GLY A 402 -14.05 -13.48 11.47
CA GLY A 402 -14.39 -14.79 10.93
C GLY A 402 -15.78 -14.82 10.30
N ASP A 403 -16.76 -14.18 10.93
CA ASP A 403 -18.12 -14.10 10.40
C ASP A 403 -18.84 -12.83 10.83
N PHE A 404 -19.67 -12.28 9.95
CA PHE A 404 -20.57 -11.17 10.27
C PHE A 404 -21.96 -11.76 10.57
N VAL A 405 -22.45 -11.56 11.79
CA VAL A 405 -23.69 -12.20 12.24
C VAL A 405 -24.89 -11.36 11.79
N ARG A 406 -24.97 -10.10 12.26
CA ARG A 406 -26.09 -9.20 11.97
C ARG A 406 -25.79 -7.76 12.33
N GLU A 407 -26.64 -6.86 11.83
CA GLU A 407 -26.77 -5.46 12.25
C GLU A 407 -28.18 -5.27 12.79
N PHE A 408 -28.32 -4.55 13.90
CA PHE A 408 -29.62 -4.22 14.48
C PHE A 408 -29.62 -2.81 15.08
N ASP A 409 -30.81 -2.20 15.14
CA ASP A 409 -31.02 -0.88 15.73
C ASP A 409 -31.05 -1.00 17.27
N ASN A 410 -30.60 0.04 18.00
CA ASN A 410 -30.58 0.05 19.47
C ASN A 410 -31.98 0.13 20.14
N THR A 411 -33.06 -0.14 19.41
CA THR A 411 -34.44 0.09 19.87
C THR A 411 -34.99 -0.98 20.84
N GLY A 412 -34.14 -1.65 21.62
CA GLY A 412 -34.56 -2.51 22.75
C GLY A 412 -34.56 -4.02 22.51
N ASP A 413 -33.97 -4.51 21.41
CA ASP A 413 -33.93 -5.95 21.07
C ASP A 413 -32.77 -6.72 21.73
N LEU A 414 -31.84 -6.02 22.40
CA LEU A 414 -30.78 -6.64 23.20
C LEU A 414 -31.29 -7.16 24.56
N ASN A 415 -32.45 -6.69 25.02
CA ASN A 415 -33.00 -7.01 26.35
C ASN A 415 -33.64 -8.42 26.44
N GLY A 416 -33.33 -9.31 25.49
CA GLY A 416 -33.82 -10.69 25.48
C GLY A 416 -33.16 -11.60 26.54
N ASP A 417 -31.98 -11.23 27.05
CA ASP A 417 -31.28 -11.96 28.13
C ASP A 417 -31.21 -11.24 29.48
N GLY A 418 -31.61 -9.97 29.53
CA GLY A 418 -31.83 -9.22 30.77
C GLY A 418 -30.58 -8.61 31.42
N ASP A 419 -29.41 -8.58 30.76
CA ASP A 419 -28.17 -8.09 31.40
C ASP A 419 -27.25 -7.24 30.50
N THR A 420 -27.73 -6.77 29.35
CA THR A 420 -26.94 -5.86 28.48
C THR A 420 -27.70 -4.57 28.20
N ASP A 421 -27.90 -3.74 29.22
CA ASP A 421 -28.43 -2.38 29.01
C ASP A 421 -27.29 -1.53 28.41
N PHE A 422 -27.31 -1.39 27.09
CA PHE A 422 -26.40 -0.49 26.39
C PHE A 422 -27.07 0.88 26.29
N ASP A 423 -26.58 1.85 27.06
CA ASP A 423 -27.02 3.25 26.99
C ASP A 423 -26.50 3.93 25.70
N LEU A 424 -26.78 3.36 24.52
CA LEU A 424 -26.51 4.04 23.25
C LEU A 424 -27.64 5.03 22.93
N PRO A 425 -27.34 6.09 22.17
CA PRO A 425 -28.36 6.91 21.52
C PRO A 425 -29.40 6.04 20.80
N ALA A 426 -30.67 6.46 20.81
CA ALA A 426 -31.74 5.75 20.12
C ALA A 426 -31.52 5.62 18.59
N THR A 427 -30.63 6.43 18.02
CA THR A 427 -30.21 6.37 16.61
C THR A 427 -29.09 5.37 16.35
N ALA A 428 -28.39 4.92 17.39
CA ALA A 428 -27.23 4.05 17.26
C ALA A 428 -27.58 2.68 16.70
N ARG A 429 -26.62 2.12 15.97
CA ARG A 429 -26.68 0.78 15.43
C ARG A 429 -25.56 -0.07 15.99
N VAL A 430 -25.84 -1.35 16.13
CA VAL A 430 -24.89 -2.33 16.65
C VAL A 430 -24.61 -3.37 15.58
N LEU A 431 -23.31 -3.64 15.36
CA LEU A 431 -22.84 -4.71 14.49
C LEU A 431 -22.34 -5.88 15.36
N GLU A 432 -22.88 -7.06 15.11
CA GLU A 432 -22.48 -8.32 15.76
C GLU A 432 -21.60 -9.15 14.82
N PHE A 433 -20.42 -9.54 15.27
CA PHE A 433 -19.50 -10.37 14.49
C PHE A 433 -18.71 -11.34 15.36
N LYS A 434 -18.12 -12.36 14.73
CA LYS A 434 -17.31 -13.39 15.40
C LYS A 434 -15.90 -13.42 14.86
N LEU A 435 -14.94 -13.74 15.71
CA LEU A 435 -13.54 -13.91 15.30
C LEU A 435 -13.30 -15.25 14.62
N THR A 436 -12.24 -15.33 13.82
CA THR A 436 -11.79 -16.62 13.31
C THR A 436 -11.07 -17.37 14.44
N PRO A 437 -11.36 -18.67 14.68
CA PRO A 437 -10.72 -19.41 15.78
C PRO A 437 -9.18 -19.43 15.73
N SER A 438 -8.60 -19.29 14.54
CA SER A 438 -7.16 -19.23 14.30
C SER A 438 -6.57 -17.82 14.29
N SER A 439 -7.40 -16.77 14.37
CA SER A 439 -6.90 -15.37 14.34
C SER A 439 -6.46 -14.86 15.69
N ILE A 440 -6.62 -15.66 16.75
CA ILE A 440 -5.94 -15.40 18.01
C ILE A 440 -4.49 -15.77 17.78
N ILE A 441 -3.67 -14.77 17.46
CA ILE A 441 -2.22 -14.90 17.58
C ILE A 441 -1.99 -15.39 19.01
N PRO A 442 -1.40 -16.58 19.21
CA PRO A 442 -1.43 -17.26 20.49
C PRO A 442 -0.69 -16.40 21.51
N THR A 443 -1.43 -15.81 22.44
CA THR A 443 -0.86 -15.30 23.68
C THR A 443 -1.26 -16.21 24.82
N GLU A 444 -0.41 -16.22 25.83
CA GLU A 444 -0.75 -16.79 27.12
C GLU A 444 -2.14 -16.28 27.58
N PRO A 445 -2.93 -17.12 28.26
CA PRO A 445 -4.29 -16.79 28.65
C PRO A 445 -4.31 -15.72 29.75
N GLY A 446 -4.15 -14.46 29.36
CA GLY A 446 -4.52 -13.30 30.15
C GLY A 446 -6.03 -13.10 30.04
N ARG A 447 -6.76 -13.43 31.10
CA ARG A 447 -8.21 -13.26 31.18
C ARG A 447 -8.51 -11.83 31.61
N VAL A 448 -9.00 -10.98 30.71
CA VAL A 448 -9.58 -9.68 31.09
C VAL A 448 -10.99 -9.95 31.60
N THR A 449 -11.16 -10.03 32.92
CA THR A 449 -12.49 -9.99 33.55
C THR A 449 -12.76 -8.57 34.01
N GLY A 450 -13.29 -7.73 33.12
CA GLY A 450 -14.02 -6.53 33.52
C GLY A 450 -15.47 -6.93 33.80
N ARG A 451 -15.96 -6.67 35.01
CA ARG A 451 -17.38 -6.75 35.33
C ARG A 451 -17.96 -5.35 35.12
N PHE A 452 -18.94 -5.25 34.23
CA PHE A 452 -19.73 -4.03 34.02
C PHE A 452 -20.70 -3.86 35.19
N ASP A 453 -20.67 -2.73 35.89
CA ASP A 453 -21.72 -2.31 36.84
C ASP A 453 -22.17 -0.90 36.41
N PHE A 454 -23.44 -0.75 36.01
CA PHE A 454 -24.06 0.49 35.48
C PHE A 454 -25.15 1.05 36.41
N ASP A 455 -24.82 1.29 37.68
CA ASP A 455 -25.84 1.64 38.69
C ASP A 455 -26.17 3.14 38.85
N ASP A 456 -25.73 4.06 37.97
CA ASP A 456 -26.15 5.48 38.06
C ASP A 456 -26.48 6.17 36.71
N PRO A 457 -27.77 6.33 36.35
CA PRO A 457 -28.20 6.90 35.08
C PRO A 457 -28.38 8.44 35.10
N LYS A 458 -27.70 9.19 35.98
CA LYS A 458 -27.94 10.63 36.14
C LYS A 458 -26.84 11.59 35.76
N ASP A 459 -25.63 11.11 35.49
CA ASP A 459 -24.53 11.96 35.04
C ASP A 459 -24.22 11.61 33.58
N GLY A 460 -24.59 12.51 32.66
CA GLY A 460 -24.41 12.27 31.23
C GLY A 460 -22.97 11.85 30.91
N ILE A 461 -22.82 10.69 30.27
CA ILE A 461 -21.57 10.03 29.83
C ILE A 461 -20.32 10.77 30.35
N SER A 462 -20.05 10.63 31.65
CA SER A 462 -18.77 11.03 32.22
C SER A 462 -17.74 10.08 31.62
N THR A 463 -16.94 10.59 30.68
CA THR A 463 -15.87 9.84 30.00
C THR A 463 -14.70 9.50 30.93
N ALA A 464 -14.74 9.91 32.20
CA ALA A 464 -13.65 9.72 33.14
C ALA A 464 -13.58 8.31 33.75
N ASP A 465 -14.69 7.56 33.82
CA ASP A 465 -14.73 6.28 34.55
C ASP A 465 -15.15 5.06 33.71
N ASN A 466 -15.69 5.26 32.50
CA ASN A 466 -16.13 4.17 31.62
C ASN A 466 -15.19 4.04 30.42
N GLU A 467 -14.06 3.36 30.63
CA GLU A 467 -13.13 2.93 29.59
C GLU A 467 -13.78 1.84 28.70
N TYR A 468 -14.65 2.26 27.78
CA TYR A 468 -15.05 1.37 26.71
C TYR A 468 -13.82 1.06 25.86
N PRO A 469 -13.55 -0.22 25.56
CA PRO A 469 -12.43 -0.53 24.71
C PRO A 469 -12.72 0.01 23.30
N LEU A 470 -11.67 0.53 22.67
CA LEU A 470 -11.74 1.16 21.35
C LEU A 470 -11.17 0.23 20.29
N ALA A 471 -11.82 0.21 19.13
CA ALA A 471 -11.36 -0.56 17.98
C ALA A 471 -11.41 0.25 16.69
N VAL A 472 -10.42 0.03 15.83
CA VAL A 472 -10.36 0.62 14.49
C VAL A 472 -10.65 -0.46 13.44
N PHE A 473 -11.47 -0.12 12.45
CA PHE A 473 -11.90 -1.01 11.37
C PHE A 473 -11.33 -0.55 10.02
N PRO A 474 -10.02 -0.72 9.81
CA PRO A 474 -9.37 -0.21 8.62
C PRO A 474 -9.86 -0.92 7.37
N ARG A 475 -9.96 -0.14 6.30
CA ARG A 475 -10.30 -0.67 4.99
C ARG A 475 -9.04 -1.18 4.31
N ASN A 476 -9.26 -2.15 3.42
CA ASN A 476 -8.22 -2.66 2.52
C ASN A 476 -6.97 -3.25 3.17
N VAL A 477 -7.03 -3.67 4.44
CA VAL A 477 -6.00 -4.55 5.01
C VAL A 477 -5.95 -5.84 4.19
N VAL A 478 -4.77 -6.18 3.70
CA VAL A 478 -4.52 -7.39 2.92
C VAL A 478 -4.19 -8.54 3.86
N GLU A 479 -3.23 -8.31 4.76
CA GLU A 479 -2.74 -9.32 5.71
C GLU A 479 -2.02 -8.63 6.88
N VAL A 480 -2.04 -9.28 8.05
CA VAL A 480 -1.31 -8.87 9.24
C VAL A 480 -0.26 -9.94 9.57
N TYR A 481 0.99 -9.53 9.66
CA TYR A 481 2.12 -10.42 9.92
C TYR A 481 2.72 -10.12 11.29
N PRO A 482 2.61 -11.02 12.28
CA PRO A 482 3.38 -10.87 13.50
C PRO A 482 4.87 -11.02 13.17
N LEU A 483 5.67 -10.04 13.58
CA LEU A 483 7.12 -10.21 13.67
C LEU A 483 7.42 -11.03 14.92
N SER A 484 8.42 -11.90 14.82
CA SER A 484 8.96 -12.58 16.01
C SER A 484 9.32 -11.53 17.05
N THR A 485 9.02 -11.79 18.32
CA THR A 485 9.39 -10.91 19.43
C THR A 485 10.83 -10.46 19.28
N LEU A 486 11.01 -9.15 19.08
CA LEU A 486 12.32 -8.55 18.90
C LEU A 486 12.85 -8.17 20.28
N SER A 487 14.06 -8.66 20.58
CA SER A 487 14.80 -8.21 21.75
C SER A 487 15.35 -6.83 21.45
N ILE A 488 14.88 -5.83 22.18
CA ILE A 488 15.45 -4.49 22.15
C ILE A 488 16.59 -4.53 23.18
N ALA A 489 17.78 -4.93 22.74
CA ALA A 489 18.96 -4.87 23.60
C ALA A 489 19.42 -3.41 23.71
N PRO A 490 19.85 -2.95 24.89
CA PRO A 490 20.31 -1.58 25.09
C PRO A 490 21.63 -1.24 24.41
#